data_AF-A0A6J2FGM7-F1
#
_entry.id   AF-A0A6J2FGM7-F1
#
_cell.length_a   1.000
_cell.length_b   1.000
_cell.length_c   1.000
_cell.angle_alpha   90.00
_cell.angle_beta   90.00
_cell.angle_gamma   90.00
#
_symmetry.space_group_name_H-M   'P 1'
#
loop_
_entity.id
_entity.type
_entity.pdbx_description
1 polymer ?
#
loop_
_entity_poly.entity_id
_entity_poly.type
_entity_poly.pdbx_seq_one_letter_code
_entity_poly.pdbx_strand_id
1 'polypeptide(L)'
;MKHNAEGRIQNLRLMDSLNASGQTAPGMVGWLISGMSLQHQQESSANITNIQLDYGGIRMSFHKEWFSANILLEFDIDLRLPFNNKIIKTHACMNLAVEFWLEKDEFGRRHLVIGNCSVEPSSIYTTVLTEDISPKMKHFLRNFRGNLAKVIPHLVESQVCPLIGEILRQLDVKLLKSLMEQASAHERNQL
;
A
#
# COMPACT_ATOMS: atom_id res chain seq x y z
N MET A 1 15.94 -7.76 12.91
CA MET A 1 14.76 -7.12 12.30
C MET A 1 14.66 -7.58 10.86
N LYS A 2 13.74 -8.51 10.54
CA LYS A 2 13.65 -9.18 9.22
C LYS A 2 12.36 -8.84 8.46
N HIS A 3 11.65 -7.81 8.93
CA HIS A 3 10.33 -7.41 8.46
C HIS A 3 10.39 -5.98 7.95
N ASN A 4 10.94 -5.77 6.74
CA ASN A 4 10.99 -4.45 6.13
C ASN A 4 9.81 -4.26 5.16
N ALA A 5 8.78 -3.55 5.61
CA ALA A 5 7.63 -3.20 4.79
C ALA A 5 8.05 -2.40 3.55
N GLU A 6 8.99 -1.48 3.68
CA GLU A 6 9.53 -0.68 2.59
C GLU A 6 10.18 -1.57 1.53
N GLY A 7 10.98 -2.55 1.96
CA GLY A 7 11.59 -3.53 1.05
C GLY A 7 10.56 -4.35 0.27
N ARG A 8 9.43 -4.73 0.89
CA ARG A 8 8.35 -5.42 0.16
C ARG A 8 7.64 -4.51 -0.83
N ILE A 9 7.41 -3.25 -0.46
CA ILE A 9 6.79 -2.23 -1.31
C ILE A 9 7.70 -1.88 -2.50
N GLN A 10 9.01 -1.77 -2.28
CA GLN A 10 9.98 -1.49 -3.33
C GLN A 10 10.01 -2.58 -4.42
N ASN A 11 9.73 -3.83 -4.05
CA ASN A 11 9.75 -4.98 -4.94
C ASN A 11 8.37 -5.32 -5.53
N LEU A 12 7.39 -4.43 -5.44
CA LEU A 12 6.09 -4.64 -6.06
C LEU A 12 6.23 -4.73 -7.59
N ARG A 13 5.61 -5.76 -8.16
CA ARG A 13 5.56 -5.98 -9.61
C ARG A 13 4.50 -5.12 -10.29
N LEU A 14 4.64 -3.81 -10.15
CA LEU A 14 3.64 -2.84 -10.59
C LEU A 14 3.35 -2.93 -12.09
N MET A 15 4.38 -3.10 -12.93
CA MET A 15 4.21 -3.23 -14.37
C MET A 15 3.41 -4.47 -14.78
N ASP A 16 3.66 -5.62 -14.15
CA ASP A 16 2.96 -6.87 -14.44
C ASP A 16 1.46 -6.73 -14.15
N SER A 17 1.13 -6.13 -12.99
CA SER A 17 -0.26 -5.90 -12.59
C SER A 17 -0.97 -4.85 -13.44
N LEU A 18 -0.26 -3.81 -13.89
CA LEU A 18 -0.81 -2.83 -14.84
C LEU A 18 -1.09 -3.44 -16.21
N ASN A 19 -0.21 -4.32 -16.69
CA ASN A 19 -0.41 -5.04 -17.94
C ASN A 19 -1.62 -5.99 -17.87
N ALA A 20 -1.79 -6.71 -16.75
CA ALA A 20 -2.95 -7.56 -16.51
C ALA A 20 -4.27 -6.75 -16.44
N SER A 21 -4.24 -5.59 -15.78
CA SER A 21 -5.38 -4.66 -15.73
C SER A 21 -5.75 -4.13 -17.13
N GLY A 22 -4.75 -3.85 -17.97
CA GLY A 22 -4.92 -3.40 -19.35
C GLY A 22 -5.60 -4.41 -20.30
N GLN A 23 -5.62 -5.70 -19.98
CA GLN A 23 -6.29 -6.74 -20.78
C GLN A 23 -7.83 -6.68 -20.67
N THR A 24 -8.37 -5.94 -19.69
CA THR A 24 -9.83 -5.80 -19.49
C THR A 24 -10.42 -4.54 -20.14
N ALA A 25 -9.58 -3.63 -20.68
CA ALA A 25 -10.02 -2.40 -21.34
C ALA A 25 -9.59 -2.40 -22.83
N PRO A 26 -10.55 -2.36 -23.79
CA PRO A 26 -10.25 -2.37 -25.23
C PRO A 26 -9.37 -1.21 -25.75
N GLY A 27 -9.06 -0.21 -24.90
CA GLY A 27 -8.31 0.99 -25.29
C GLY A 27 -6.78 0.96 -25.04
N MET A 28 -6.25 0.02 -24.24
CA MET A 28 -4.82 0.03 -23.87
C MET A 28 -3.97 -0.85 -24.81
N VAL A 29 -4.51 -2.01 -25.21
CA VAL A 29 -3.84 -2.93 -26.15
C VAL A 29 -3.72 -2.33 -27.56
N GLY A 30 -4.73 -1.55 -27.98
CA GLY A 30 -4.73 -0.89 -29.29
C GLY A 30 -3.58 0.10 -29.50
N TRP A 31 -3.07 0.76 -28.46
CA TRP A 31 -2.00 1.76 -28.60
C TRP A 31 -0.59 1.20 -28.39
N LEU A 32 -0.43 0.18 -27.53
CA LEU A 32 0.84 -0.56 -27.44
C LEU A 32 1.16 -1.24 -28.78
N ILE A 33 0.14 -1.77 -29.47
CA ILE A 33 0.33 -2.47 -30.75
C ILE A 33 0.37 -1.50 -31.94
N SER A 34 -0.39 -0.40 -31.94
CA SER A 34 -0.40 0.54 -33.09
C SER A 34 0.78 1.52 -33.10
N GLY A 35 1.49 1.70 -31.99
CA GLY A 35 2.69 2.54 -31.89
C GLY A 35 4.01 1.80 -32.12
N MET A 36 3.99 0.46 -32.08
CA MET A 36 5.16 -0.39 -32.31
C MET A 36 5.29 -0.69 -33.81
N SER A 37 5.93 0.22 -34.56
CA SER A 37 6.83 -0.30 -35.58
C SER A 37 7.88 -1.15 -34.86
N LEU A 38 8.13 -2.34 -35.40
CA LEU A 38 8.95 -3.45 -34.90
C LEU A 38 10.45 -3.14 -34.63
N GLN A 39 10.83 -1.91 -34.26
CA GLN A 39 12.22 -1.45 -34.26
C GLN A 39 12.75 -0.84 -32.95
N HIS A 40 11.96 -0.72 -31.88
CA HIS A 40 12.51 -0.33 -30.56
C HIS A 40 11.97 -1.24 -29.44
N GLN A 41 12.78 -2.22 -29.09
CA GLN A 41 12.55 -3.22 -28.05
C GLN A 41 12.99 -2.67 -26.67
N GLN A 42 12.52 -1.47 -26.30
CA GLN A 42 12.76 -0.92 -24.98
C GLN A 42 11.64 -1.36 -24.04
N GLU A 43 11.95 -2.12 -22.99
CA GLU A 43 10.96 -2.52 -21.99
C GLU A 43 10.53 -1.32 -21.14
N SER A 44 9.23 -1.19 -20.92
CA SER A 44 8.68 -0.25 -19.93
C SER A 44 8.97 -0.75 -18.52
N SER A 45 9.42 0.14 -17.64
CA SER A 45 9.70 -0.19 -16.24
C SER A 45 8.99 0.78 -15.30
N ALA A 46 8.56 0.29 -14.14
CA ALA A 46 8.08 1.13 -13.05
C ALA A 46 8.84 0.75 -11.77
N ASN A 47 9.60 1.71 -11.24
CA ASN A 47 10.35 1.54 -10.01
C ASN A 47 9.68 2.31 -8.89
N ILE A 48 9.69 1.75 -7.68
CA ILE A 48 9.18 2.44 -6.49
C ILE A 48 10.36 2.94 -5.67
N THR A 49 10.31 4.21 -5.30
CA THR A 49 11.37 4.91 -4.55
C THR A 49 10.76 5.77 -3.44
N ASN A 50 11.59 6.34 -2.56
CA ASN A 50 11.18 7.29 -1.51
C ASN A 50 10.02 6.80 -0.63
N ILE A 51 10.05 5.53 -0.25
CA ILE A 51 9.00 4.92 0.57
C ILE A 51 9.09 5.48 1.99
N GLN A 52 7.97 5.93 2.51
CA GLN A 52 7.82 6.45 3.86
C GLN A 52 6.58 5.83 4.49
N LEU A 53 6.75 5.39 5.74
CA LEU A 53 5.69 4.81 6.55
C LEU A 53 5.57 5.66 7.81
N ASP A 54 4.45 6.38 7.93
CA ASP A 54 4.08 7.06 9.17
C ASP A 54 3.04 6.21 9.91
N TYR A 55 3.48 5.66 11.04
CA TYR A 55 2.64 4.89 11.92
C TYR A 55 1.85 5.85 12.79
N GLY A 56 0.62 6.12 12.38
CA GLY A 56 -0.33 6.85 13.22
C GLY A 56 -0.52 6.15 14.57
N GLY A 57 -1.10 6.89 15.52
CA GLY A 57 -1.42 6.33 16.83
C GLY A 57 -2.38 5.13 16.72
N ILE A 58 -2.12 4.09 17.51
CA ILE A 58 -3.02 2.95 17.67
C ILE A 58 -4.23 3.42 18.48
N ARG A 59 -5.43 3.30 17.91
CA ARG A 59 -6.69 3.54 18.62
C ARG A 59 -7.18 2.22 19.20
N MET A 60 -7.62 2.27 20.44
CA MET A 60 -8.08 1.09 21.17
C MET A 60 -9.55 1.25 21.58
N SER A 61 -10.32 0.17 21.45
CA SER A 61 -11.64 0.06 22.08
C SER A 61 -11.57 -0.89 23.27
N PHE A 62 -11.76 -0.36 24.48
CA PHE A 62 -11.66 -1.12 25.73
C PHE A 62 -12.71 -2.22 25.87
N HIS A 63 -13.89 -2.07 25.26
CA HIS A 63 -14.99 -3.00 25.44
C HIS A 63 -14.86 -4.32 24.67
N LYS A 64 -13.94 -4.43 23.70
CA LYS A 64 -13.86 -5.59 22.80
C LYS A 64 -12.45 -6.19 22.64
N GLU A 65 -11.47 -5.78 23.45
CA GLU A 65 -10.05 -6.14 23.24
C GLU A 65 -9.61 -5.94 21.77
N TRP A 66 -10.18 -4.92 21.12
CA TRP A 66 -10.05 -4.61 19.70
C TRP A 66 -9.24 -3.33 19.52
N PHE A 67 -8.37 -3.35 18.51
CA PHE A 67 -7.45 -2.29 18.17
C PHE A 67 -7.58 -1.95 16.70
N SER A 68 -7.35 -0.68 16.41
CA SER A 68 -7.20 -0.18 15.04
C SER A 68 -5.97 0.68 14.94
N ALA A 69 -5.24 0.53 13.84
CA ALA A 69 -4.12 1.37 13.49
C ALA A 69 -4.32 1.90 12.07
N ASN A 70 -3.96 3.16 11.86
CA ASN A 70 -3.88 3.75 10.53
C ASN A 70 -2.42 4.02 10.22
N ILE A 71 -1.95 3.51 9.09
CA ILE A 71 -0.58 3.69 8.62
C ILE A 71 -0.65 4.54 7.36
N LEU A 72 -0.08 5.73 7.40
CA LEU A 72 0.09 6.55 6.22
C LEU A 72 1.31 6.03 5.44
N LEU A 73 1.07 5.66 4.19
CA LEU A 73 2.08 5.17 3.27
C LEU A 73 2.25 6.17 2.13
N GLU A 74 3.48 6.61 1.94
CA GLU A 74 3.87 7.47 0.84
C GLU A 74 5.03 6.86 0.06
N PHE A 75 5.02 6.99 -1.26
CA PHE A 75 6.15 6.60 -2.11
C PHE A 75 6.07 7.25 -3.49
N ASP A 76 7.20 7.26 -4.18
CA ASP A 76 7.30 7.73 -5.56
C ASP A 76 7.38 6.54 -6.53
N ILE A 77 6.79 6.73 -7.71
CA ILE A 77 6.79 5.78 -8.83
C ILE A 77 7.49 6.44 -10.01
N ASP A 78 8.62 5.85 -10.40
CA ASP A 78 9.42 6.28 -11.55
C ASP A 78 9.06 5.39 -12.74
N LEU A 79 8.27 5.93 -13.67
CA LEU A 79 7.82 5.25 -14.86
C LEU A 79 8.71 5.59 -16.06
N ARG A 80 9.28 4.57 -16.69
CA ARG A 80 10.02 4.67 -17.95
C ARG A 80 9.21 4.05 -19.07
N LEU A 81 8.99 4.81 -20.14
CA LEU A 81 8.18 4.42 -21.28
C LEU A 81 9.05 4.15 -22.51
N PRO A 82 8.64 3.23 -23.41
CA PRO A 82 9.44 2.85 -24.58
C PRO A 82 9.59 3.98 -25.61
N PHE A 83 8.64 4.91 -25.66
CA PHE A 83 8.59 6.00 -26.63
C PHE A 83 9.06 7.35 -26.05
N ASN A 84 9.55 7.37 -24.80
CA ASN A 84 10.01 8.60 -24.17
C ASN A 84 11.19 8.32 -23.24
N ASN A 85 12.30 9.02 -23.48
CA ASN A 85 13.50 8.94 -22.64
C ASN A 85 13.35 9.68 -21.30
N LYS A 86 12.29 10.47 -21.12
CA LYS A 86 11.99 11.13 -19.84
C LYS A 86 11.33 10.14 -18.88
N ILE A 87 11.81 10.12 -17.64
CA ILE A 87 11.16 9.42 -16.52
C ILE A 87 9.97 10.26 -16.07
N ILE A 88 8.81 9.61 -15.97
CA ILE A 88 7.62 10.21 -15.42
C ILE A 88 7.54 9.83 -13.96
N LYS A 89 7.59 10.84 -13.09
CA LYS A 89 7.56 10.63 -11.66
C LYS A 89 6.15 10.88 -11.14
N THR A 90 5.62 9.92 -10.38
CA THR A 90 4.29 9.99 -9.76
C THR A 90 4.42 9.74 -8.28
N HIS A 91 3.97 10.67 -7.45
CA HIS A 91 3.86 10.48 -6.01
C HIS A 91 2.54 9.78 -5.68
N ALA A 92 2.57 8.79 -4.79
CA ALA A 92 1.43 8.05 -4.30
C ALA A 92 1.36 8.13 -2.77
N CYS A 93 0.18 8.41 -2.25
CA CYS A 93 -0.11 8.53 -0.83
C CYS A 93 -1.41 7.77 -0.53
N MET A 94 -1.44 6.98 0.55
CA MET A 94 -2.63 6.23 0.97
C MET A 94 -2.57 5.86 2.46
N ASN A 95 -3.73 5.67 3.07
CA ASN A 95 -3.87 5.13 4.41
C ASN A 95 -4.17 3.63 4.35
N LEU A 96 -3.40 2.83 5.08
CA LEU A 96 -3.68 1.44 5.37
C LEU A 96 -4.36 1.36 6.74
N ALA A 97 -5.62 0.94 6.76
CA ALA A 97 -6.36 0.68 7.99
C ALA A 97 -6.19 -0.79 8.38
N VAL A 98 -5.80 -1.03 9.62
CA VAL A 98 -5.57 -2.37 10.15
C VAL A 98 -6.30 -2.54 11.47
N GLU A 99 -7.07 -3.60 11.57
CA GLU A 99 -7.73 -4.05 12.78
C GLU A 99 -7.03 -5.28 13.33
N PHE A 100 -6.99 -5.40 14.65
CA PHE A 100 -6.48 -6.60 15.32
C PHE A 100 -7.10 -6.74 16.71
N TRP A 101 -7.11 -7.96 17.24
CA TRP A 101 -7.64 -8.26 18.57
C TRP A 101 -6.87 -9.39 19.25
N LEU A 102 -7.09 -9.55 20.54
CA LEU A 102 -6.59 -10.69 21.30
C LEU A 102 -7.49 -11.92 21.07
N GLU A 103 -6.90 -13.01 20.64
CA GLU A 103 -7.56 -14.31 20.52
C GLU A 103 -6.85 -15.35 21.38
N LYS A 104 -7.62 -16.32 21.88
CA LYS A 104 -7.11 -17.41 22.72
C LYS A 104 -6.96 -18.67 21.85
N ASP A 105 -5.77 -19.26 21.83
CA ASP A 105 -5.53 -20.53 21.16
C ASP A 105 -6.17 -21.71 21.91
N GLU A 106 -6.14 -22.90 21.29
CA GLU A 106 -6.65 -24.15 21.86
C GLU A 106 -6.00 -24.56 23.19
N PHE A 107 -4.78 -24.10 23.45
CA PHE A 107 -4.03 -24.33 24.70
C PHE A 107 -4.26 -23.23 25.75
N GLY A 108 -5.07 -22.24 25.40
CA GLY A 108 -5.43 -21.12 26.25
C GLY A 108 -4.44 -19.96 26.31
N ARG A 109 -3.45 -19.93 25.42
CA ARG A 109 -2.51 -18.82 25.26
C ARG A 109 -3.13 -17.73 24.39
N ARG A 110 -3.04 -16.49 24.86
CA ARG A 110 -3.51 -15.34 24.08
C ARG A 110 -2.47 -14.94 23.05
N HIS A 111 -2.91 -14.55 21.87
CA HIS A 111 -2.08 -14.00 20.80
C HIS A 111 -2.85 -12.91 20.06
N LEU A 112 -2.13 -11.96 19.44
CA LEU A 112 -2.76 -10.97 18.57
C LEU A 112 -3.04 -11.59 17.22
N VAL A 113 -4.26 -11.38 16.74
CA VAL A 113 -4.72 -11.82 15.43
C VAL A 113 -5.10 -10.60 14.61
N ILE A 114 -4.64 -10.61 13.36
CA ILE A 114 -4.99 -9.57 12.39
C ILE A 114 -6.42 -9.81 11.90
N GLY A 115 -7.19 -8.73 11.90
CA GLY A 115 -8.54 -8.65 11.35
C GLY A 115 -8.55 -8.08 9.95
N ASN A 116 -9.42 -7.10 9.73
CA ASN A 116 -9.44 -6.37 8.47
C ASN A 116 -8.13 -5.59 8.27
N CYS A 117 -7.53 -5.71 7.09
CA CYS A 117 -6.35 -4.95 6.70
C CYS A 117 -6.54 -4.53 5.25
N SER A 118 -6.77 -3.25 5.02
CA SER A 118 -7.15 -2.72 3.70
C SER A 118 -6.73 -1.27 3.54
N VAL A 119 -6.37 -0.90 2.33
CA VAL A 119 -6.14 0.50 1.97
C VAL A 119 -7.48 1.21 1.88
N GLU A 120 -7.59 2.37 2.53
CA GLU A 120 -8.80 3.18 2.51
C GLU A 120 -8.96 3.83 1.12
N PRO A 121 -10.00 3.50 0.33
CA PRO A 121 -10.09 3.97 -1.06
C PRO A 121 -10.16 5.51 -1.19
N SER A 122 -10.80 6.18 -0.23
CA SER A 122 -10.89 7.66 -0.15
C SER A 122 -9.56 8.35 0.12
N SER A 123 -8.57 7.62 0.66
CA SER A 123 -7.26 8.16 1.01
C SER A 123 -6.25 8.13 -0.14
N ILE A 124 -6.55 7.42 -1.24
CA ILE A 124 -5.61 7.21 -2.33
C ILE A 124 -5.45 8.52 -3.12
N TYR A 125 -4.28 9.12 -2.99
CA TYR A 125 -3.89 10.31 -3.72
C TYR A 125 -2.66 10.01 -4.59
N THR A 126 -2.72 10.45 -5.84
CA THR A 126 -1.63 10.28 -6.80
C THR A 126 -1.41 11.57 -7.58
N THR A 127 -0.19 12.11 -7.55
CA THR A 127 0.21 13.32 -8.28
C THR A 127 1.35 13.03 -9.23
N VAL A 128 1.24 13.52 -10.46
CA VAL A 128 2.37 13.49 -11.40
C VAL A 128 3.26 14.68 -11.08
N LEU A 129 4.53 14.43 -10.78
CA LEU A 129 5.53 15.45 -10.41
C LEU A 129 6.30 16.00 -11.63
N THR A 130 6.18 15.37 -12.79
CA THR A 130 6.87 15.80 -14.02
C THR A 130 6.15 16.98 -14.68
N GLU A 131 6.85 18.10 -14.88
CA GLU A 131 6.27 19.35 -15.41
C GLU A 131 6.17 19.38 -16.96
N ASP A 132 7.12 18.76 -17.67
CA ASP A 132 7.21 18.76 -19.14
C ASP A 132 6.35 17.69 -19.83
N ILE A 133 5.03 17.73 -19.64
CA ILE A 133 4.12 16.75 -20.23
C ILE A 133 3.60 17.25 -21.58
N SER A 134 4.04 16.61 -22.66
CA SER A 134 3.48 16.83 -24.00
C SER A 134 1.95 16.61 -24.03
N PRO A 135 1.17 17.40 -24.78
CA PRO A 135 -0.28 17.21 -24.90
C PRO A 135 -0.71 15.78 -25.26
N LYS A 136 0.08 15.10 -26.09
CA LYS A 136 -0.16 13.69 -26.50
C LYS A 136 -0.09 12.72 -25.31
N MET A 137 0.66 13.07 -24.27
CA MET A 137 0.93 12.23 -23.10
C MET A 137 -0.10 12.44 -21.97
N LYS A 138 -0.91 13.51 -22.03
CA LYS A 138 -1.93 13.80 -21.02
C LYS A 138 -2.98 12.68 -20.90
N HIS A 139 -3.44 12.13 -22.03
CA HIS A 139 -4.41 11.03 -22.01
C HIS A 139 -3.79 9.77 -21.40
N PHE A 140 -2.55 9.45 -21.78
CA PHE A 140 -1.82 8.32 -21.22
C PHE A 140 -1.72 8.43 -19.70
N LEU A 141 -1.31 9.59 -19.17
CA LEU A 141 -1.17 9.80 -17.74
C LEU A 141 -2.49 9.71 -16.99
N ARG A 142 -3.59 10.19 -17.58
CA ARG A 142 -4.92 10.04 -16.99
C ARG A 142 -5.30 8.57 -16.83
N ASN A 143 -5.09 7.77 -17.88
CA ASN A 143 -5.37 6.33 -17.84
C ASN A 143 -4.44 5.60 -16.88
N PHE A 144 -3.15 5.90 -16.92
CA PHE A 144 -2.14 5.34 -16.02
C PHE A 144 -2.50 5.63 -14.56
N ARG A 145 -2.82 6.89 -14.22
CA ARG A 145 -3.29 7.28 -12.89
C ARG A 145 -4.52 6.49 -12.45
N GLY A 146 -5.51 6.36 -13.34
CA GLY A 146 -6.73 5.60 -13.07
C GLY A 146 -6.47 4.11 -12.81
N ASN A 147 -5.48 3.52 -13.49
CA ASN A 147 -5.09 2.13 -13.29
C ASN A 147 -4.25 1.94 -12.02
N LEU A 148 -3.33 2.86 -11.73
CA LEU A 148 -2.56 2.87 -10.49
C LEU A 148 -3.47 2.89 -9.27
N ALA A 149 -4.50 3.75 -9.27
CA ALA A 149 -5.47 3.84 -8.18
C ALA A 149 -6.23 2.52 -7.93
N LYS A 150 -6.31 1.62 -8.91
CA LYS A 150 -6.93 0.29 -8.78
C LYS A 150 -5.94 -0.79 -8.37
N VAL A 151 -4.73 -0.74 -8.92
CA VAL A 151 -3.73 -1.80 -8.78
C VAL A 151 -2.91 -1.66 -7.49
N ILE A 152 -2.50 -0.43 -7.16
CA ILE A 152 -1.63 -0.14 -6.01
C ILE A 152 -2.22 -0.65 -4.69
N PRO A 153 -3.50 -0.39 -4.36
CA PRO A 153 -4.09 -0.84 -3.09
C PRO A 153 -3.92 -2.33 -2.87
N HIS A 154 -4.31 -3.14 -3.86
CA HIS A 154 -4.21 -4.59 -3.79
C HIS A 154 -2.76 -5.09 -3.67
N LEU A 155 -1.84 -4.44 -4.38
CA LEU A 155 -0.42 -4.77 -4.30
C LEU A 155 0.14 -4.48 -2.90
N VAL A 156 -0.15 -3.31 -2.35
CA VAL A 156 0.26 -2.94 -0.99
C VAL A 156 -0.34 -3.89 0.05
N GLU A 157 -1.65 -4.14 -0.01
CA GLU A 157 -2.34 -5.08 0.88
C GLU A 157 -1.69 -6.47 0.86
N SER A 158 -1.42 -7.01 -0.34
CA SER A 158 -0.85 -8.35 -0.52
C SER A 158 0.56 -8.50 0.09
N GLN A 159 1.29 -7.41 0.25
CA GLN A 159 2.65 -7.41 0.80
C GLN A 159 2.71 -7.01 2.27
N VAL A 160 1.94 -5.99 2.65
CA VAL A 160 2.03 -5.35 3.96
C VAL A 160 1.13 -6.04 4.98
N CYS A 161 -0.09 -6.46 4.61
CA CYS A 161 -1.00 -7.10 5.56
C CYS A 161 -0.46 -8.42 6.14
N PRO A 162 0.12 -9.34 5.33
CA PRO A 162 0.75 -10.54 5.88
C PRO A 162 1.92 -10.22 6.81
N LEU A 163 2.71 -9.20 6.46
CA LEU A 163 3.85 -8.76 7.27
C LEU A 163 3.39 -8.25 8.65
N ILE A 164 2.31 -7.47 8.69
CA ILE A 164 1.73 -7.02 9.94
C ILE A 164 1.24 -8.22 10.76
N GLY A 165 0.58 -9.20 10.14
CA GLY A 165 0.19 -10.43 10.82
C GLY A 165 1.37 -11.20 11.42
N GLU A 166 2.51 -11.27 10.71
CA GLU A 166 3.75 -11.88 11.22
C GLU A 166 4.33 -11.10 12.41
N ILE A 167 4.32 -9.76 12.36
CA ILE A 167 4.77 -8.89 13.45
C ILE A 167 3.87 -9.06 14.68
N LEU A 168 2.55 -9.00 14.51
CA LEU A 168 1.58 -9.13 15.60
C LEU A 168 1.73 -10.45 16.35
N ARG A 169 2.01 -11.55 15.64
CA ARG A 169 2.27 -12.87 16.25
C ARG A 169 3.53 -12.94 17.11
N GLN A 170 4.50 -12.04 16.88
CA GLN A 170 5.75 -11.98 17.62
C GLN A 170 5.69 -11.02 18.82
N LEU A 171 4.66 -10.19 18.92
CA LEU A 171 4.51 -9.24 20.01
C LEU A 171 4.17 -9.95 21.33
N ASP A 172 4.76 -9.46 22.42
CA ASP A 172 4.46 -9.97 23.75
C ASP A 172 3.09 -9.46 24.23
N VAL A 173 2.11 -10.36 24.21
CA VAL A 173 0.75 -10.09 24.70
C VAL A 173 0.68 -9.75 26.19
N LYS A 174 1.67 -10.11 27.01
CA LYS A 174 1.71 -9.71 28.42
C LYS A 174 1.98 -8.22 28.56
N LEU A 175 2.90 -7.69 27.76
CA LEU A 175 3.19 -6.27 27.71
C LEU A 175 1.95 -5.49 27.24
N LEU A 176 1.29 -5.97 26.18
CA LEU A 176 0.07 -5.35 25.68
C LEU A 176 -1.02 -5.30 26.75
N LYS A 177 -1.27 -6.42 27.45
CA LYS A 177 -2.28 -6.48 28.52
C LYS A 177 -1.96 -5.49 29.64
N SER A 178 -0.69 -5.37 30.04
CA SER A 178 -0.29 -4.41 31.07
C SER A 178 -0.55 -2.96 30.64
N LEU A 179 -0.28 -2.62 29.37
CA LEU A 179 -0.57 -1.30 28.83
C LEU A 179 -2.07 -1.02 28.76
N MET A 180 -2.88 -2.02 28.39
CA MET A 180 -4.35 -1.91 28.37
C MET A 180 -4.92 -1.67 29.78
N GLU A 181 -4.45 -2.43 30.76
CA GLU A 181 -4.87 -2.30 32.16
C GLU A 181 -4.52 -0.90 32.69
N GLN A 182 -3.33 -0.39 32.41
CA GLN A 182 -2.91 0.97 32.78
C GLN A 182 -3.77 2.05 32.11
N ALA A 183 -4.03 1.92 30.81
CA ALA A 183 -4.84 2.90 30.07
C ALA A 183 -6.28 2.94 30.60
N SER A 184 -6.88 1.78 30.91
CA SER A 184 -8.22 1.70 31.49
C SER A 184 -8.31 2.28 32.91
N ALA A 185 -7.26 2.14 33.71
CA ALA A 185 -7.17 2.73 35.04
C ALA A 185 -7.04 4.26 34.98
N HIS A 186 -6.34 4.78 33.96
CA HIS A 186 -6.20 6.22 33.75
C HIS A 186 -7.52 6.88 33.34
N GLU A 187 -8.29 6.24 32.44
CA GLU A 187 -9.57 6.77 31.97
C GLU A 187 -10.65 6.76 33.07
N ARG A 188 -10.66 5.75 33.96
CA ARG A 188 -11.56 5.71 35.13
C ARG A 188 -11.23 6.76 36.20
N ASN A 189 -9.98 7.21 36.30
CA ASN A 189 -9.58 8.24 37.26
C ASN A 189 -9.87 9.67 36.76
N GLN A 190 -10.38 9.83 35.54
CA GLN A 190 -10.78 11.11 34.94
C GLN A 190 -12.31 11.29 34.86
N LEU A 191 -13.09 10.32 35.35
CA LEU A 191 -14.54 10.35 35.54
C LEU A 191 -14.88 10.53 37.01
#